data_AF-A0A7V0S192-F1
#
_entry.id   AF-A0A7V0S192-F1
#
_cell.length_a   1.000
_cell.length_b   1.000
_cell.length_c   1.000
_cell.angle_alpha   90.00
_cell.angle_beta   90.00
_cell.angle_gamma   90.00
#
_symmetry.space_group_name_H-M   'P 1'
#
loop_
_entity.id
_entity.type
_entity.pdbx_description
1 polymer ?
#
loop_
_entity_poly.entity_id
_entity_poly.type
_entity_poly.pdbx_seq_one_letter_code
_entity_poly.pdbx_strand_id
1 'polypeptide(L)' 'RTEGGSVEFHLNVKKGVIKDIRIFGDFFHKHDIDDVQNSLVGVKHEREAILHTLSQFDFNSYFKNIKVEEFVGGMF' A
#
# COMPACT_ATOMS: atom_id res chain seq x y z
N ARG A 1 8.90 -11.36 -3.86
CA ARG A 1 8.28 -11.90 -5.08
C ARG A 1 6.92 -12.42 -4.67
N THR A 2 5.84 -11.74 -5.07
CA THR A 2 4.47 -12.17 -4.79
C THR A 2 3.90 -12.91 -5.99
N GLU A 3 2.92 -13.80 -5.79
CA GLU A 3 2.26 -14.54 -6.88
C GLU A 3 1.51 -13.62 -7.87
N GLY A 4 1.19 -12.38 -7.47
CA GLY A 4 0.47 -11.39 -8.29
C GLY A 4 1.34 -10.40 -9.07
N GLY A 5 2.67 -10.47 -8.97
CA GLY A 5 3.57 -9.52 -9.62
C GLY A 5 4.76 -9.07 -8.77
N SER A 6 5.49 -8.06 -9.26
CA SER A 6 6.55 -7.38 -8.50
C SER A 6 6.02 -6.03 -8.02
N VAL A 7 5.95 -5.83 -6.71
CA VAL A 7 5.58 -4.56 -6.08
C VAL A 7 6.78 -4.01 -5.34
N GLU A 8 7.11 -2.76 -5.61
CA GLU A 8 8.10 -1.93 -4.95
C GLU A 8 7.42 -0.76 -4.26
N PHE A 9 7.88 -0.46 -3.04
CA PHE A 9 7.31 0.56 -2.19
C PHE A 9 8.36 1.62 -1.90
N HIS A 10 8.05 2.84 -2.28
CA HIS A 10 8.82 4.03 -1.94
C HIS A 10 8.05 4.80 -0.87
N LEU A 11 8.48 4.66 0.38
CA LEU A 11 7.83 5.28 1.54
C LEU A 11 8.70 6.40 2.06
N ASN A 12 8.15 7.60 2.16
CA ASN A 12 8.80 8.73 2.80
C ASN A 12 8.17 8.94 4.17
N VAL A 13 8.83 8.44 5.21
CA VAL A 13 8.35 8.54 6.59
C VAL A 13 9.11 9.63 7.33
N LYS A 14 8.38 10.60 7.90
CA LYS A 14 8.95 11.69 8.68
C LYS A 14 8.29 11.74 10.05
N LYS A 15 9.09 11.57 11.11
CA LYS A 15 8.63 11.49 12.52
C LYS A 15 7.57 10.38 12.74
N GLY A 16 7.70 9.24 12.07
CA GLY A 16 6.77 8.11 12.17
C GLY A 16 5.46 8.29 11.40
N VAL A 17 5.36 9.33 10.55
CA VAL A 17 4.18 9.60 9.70
C VAL A 17 4.59 9.53 8.24
N ILE A 18 3.79 8.83 7.43
CA ILE A 18 3.96 8.74 5.98
C ILE A 18 3.69 10.13 5.40
N LYS A 19 4.70 10.72 4.76
CA LYS A 19 4.60 12.03 4.08
C LYS A 19 4.39 11.89 2.59
N ASP A 20 4.94 10.84 2.01
CA ASP A 20 4.79 10.51 0.60
C ASP A 20 4.88 9.00 0.47
N ILE A 21 4.10 8.44 -0.45
CA ILE A 21 4.18 7.03 -0.79
C ILE A 21 4.06 6.90 -2.30
N ARG A 22 4.97 6.13 -2.87
CA ARG A 22 4.90 5.71 -4.27
C ARG A 22 4.97 4.20 -4.35
N ILE A 23 4.04 3.63 -5.09
CA ILE A 23 3.97 2.20 -5.30
C ILE A 23 4.31 2.00 -6.77
N PHE A 24 5.40 1.27 -7.03
CA PHE A 24 5.90 0.97 -8.36
C PHE A 24 5.90 -0.52 -8.57
N GLY A 25 5.67 -0.99 -9.79
CA GLY A 25 5.74 -2.40 -10.07
C GLY A 25 4.85 -2.85 -11.21
N ASP A 26 4.95 -4.13 -11.51
CA ASP A 26 4.13 -4.82 -12.49
C ASP A 26 3.12 -5.67 -11.70
N PHE A 27 2.00 -5.05 -11.37
CA PHE A 27 0.90 -5.67 -10.64
C PHE A 27 -0.42 -5.28 -11.29
N PHE A 28 -1.40 -6.19 -11.26
CA PHE A 28 -2.71 -5.95 -11.84
C PHE A 28 -3.58 -5.12 -10.89
N HIS A 29 -3.68 -3.83 -11.18
CA HIS A 29 -4.62 -2.91 -10.55
C HIS A 29 -5.77 -2.55 -11.50
N LYS A 30 -7.00 -2.62 -10.97
CA LYS A 30 -8.23 -2.31 -11.74
C LYS A 30 -8.64 -0.84 -11.63
N HIS A 31 -8.10 -0.13 -10.64
CA HIS A 31 -8.36 1.27 -10.30
C HIS A 31 -7.04 2.04 -10.17
N ASP A 32 -7.13 3.37 -10.11
CA ASP A 32 -5.98 4.25 -9.87
C ASP A 32 -5.34 3.98 -8.51
N ILE A 33 -4.08 3.56 -8.54
CA ILE A 33 -3.22 3.37 -7.37
C ILE A 33 -3.02 4.68 -6.58
N ASP A 34 -3.22 5.82 -7.24
CA ASP A 34 -3.03 7.17 -6.68
C ASP A 34 -3.99 7.43 -5.51
N ASP A 35 -5.24 6.96 -5.57
CA ASP A 35 -6.20 7.06 -4.46
C ASP A 35 -5.69 6.37 -3.19
N VAL A 36 -5.12 5.16 -3.35
CA VAL A 36 -4.55 4.39 -2.22
C VAL A 36 -3.32 5.11 -1.67
N GLN A 37 -2.45 5.61 -2.55
CA GLN A 37 -1.26 6.37 -2.14
C GLN A 37 -1.65 7.62 -1.35
N ASN A 38 -2.58 8.41 -1.88
CA ASN A 38 -3.00 9.67 -1.27
C ASN A 38 -3.71 9.44 0.08
N SER A 39 -4.43 8.32 0.20
CA SER A 39 -5.08 7.92 1.47
C SER A 39 -4.09 7.49 2.55
N LEU A 40 -2.92 6.97 2.16
CA LEU A 40 -1.85 6.60 3.09
C LEU A 40 -0.96 7.80 3.47
N VAL A 41 -0.99 8.89 2.70
CA VAL A 41 -0.29 10.13 3.06
C VAL A 41 -0.93 10.75 4.31
N GLY A 42 -0.12 10.99 5.33
CA GLY A 42 -0.56 11.50 6.63
C GLY A 42 -0.90 10.39 7.65
N VAL A 43 -0.95 9.13 7.22
CA VAL A 43 -1.14 7.98 8.11
C VAL A 43 0.17 7.68 8.85
N LYS A 44 0.06 7.23 10.10
CA LYS A 44 1.23 6.75 10.84
C LYS A 44 1.79 5.50 10.16
N HIS A 45 3.12 5.37 10.12
CA HIS A 45 3.78 4.16 9.64
C HIS A 45 3.69 3.04 10.69
N GLU A 46 2.46 2.66 11.03
CA GLU A 46 2.09 1.62 11.97
C GLU A 46 1.19 0.61 11.25
N ARG A 47 1.44 -0.69 11.48
CA ARG A 47 0.70 -1.77 10.79
C ARG A 47 -0.81 -1.62 10.95
N GLU A 48 -1.27 -1.31 12.17
CA GLU A 48 -2.69 -1.12 12.47
C GLU A 48 -3.29 0.08 11.73
N ALA A 49 -2.59 1.21 11.68
CA ALA A 49 -3.07 2.41 11.01
C ALA A 49 -3.16 2.22 9.49
N ILE A 50 -2.16 1.56 8.91
CA ILE A 50 -2.13 1.21 7.48
C ILE A 50 -3.23 0.20 7.17
N LEU A 51 -3.36 -0.88 7.95
CA LEU A 51 -4.43 -1.87 7.79
C LEU A 51 -5.82 -1.23 7.89
N HIS A 52 -6.03 -0.34 8.87
CA HIS A 52 -7.30 0.35 9.05
C HIS A 52 -7.66 1.19 7.82
N THR A 53 -6.69 1.96 7.31
CA THR A 53 -6.85 2.78 6.10
C THR A 53 -7.16 1.89 4.89
N LEU A 54 -6.35 0.84 4.67
CA LEU A 54 -6.53 -0.10 3.57
C LEU A 54 -7.84 -0.89 3.67
N SER A 55 -8.36 -1.16 4.87
CA SER A 55 -9.65 -1.83 5.07
C SER A 55 -10.85 -0.98 4.66
N GLN A 56 -10.68 0.33 4.46
CA GLN A 56 -11.72 1.18 3.86
C GLN A 56 -11.75 1.07 2.34
N PHE A 57 -10.66 0.57 1.73
CA PHE A 57 -10.56 0.32 0.30
C PHE A 57 -10.77 -1.15 0.02
N ASP A 58 -11.33 -1.45 -1.15
CA ASP A 58 -11.48 -2.82 -1.61
C ASP A 58 -10.11 -3.31 -2.12
N PHE A 59 -9.20 -3.68 -1.22
CA PHE A 59 -7.80 -4.00 -1.53
C PHE A 59 -7.66 -5.05 -2.64
N ASN A 60 -8.57 -6.02 -2.68
CA ASN A 60 -8.63 -7.06 -3.71
C ASN A 60 -8.95 -6.51 -5.12
N SER A 61 -9.62 -5.35 -5.20
CA SER A 61 -9.87 -4.62 -6.44
C SER A 61 -8.64 -3.86 -6.93
N TYR A 62 -7.70 -3.50 -6.05
CA TYR A 62 -6.44 -2.83 -6.40
C TYR A 62 -5.28 -3.80 -6.62
N PHE A 63 -5.19 -4.86 -5.83
CA PHE A 63 -4.11 -5.84 -5.95
C PHE A 63 -4.66 -7.25 -6.07
N LYS A 64 -4.75 -7.72 -7.32
CA LYS A 64 -5.20 -9.07 -7.60
C LYS A 64 -4.15 -10.08 -7.15
N ASN A 65 -4.56 -11.09 -6.38
CA ASN A 65 -3.66 -12.12 -5.80
C ASN A 65 -2.58 -11.58 -4.84
N ILE A 66 -2.76 -10.41 -4.23
CA ILE A 66 -1.89 -9.94 -3.15
C ILE A 66 -2.74 -9.77 -1.89
N LYS A 67 -2.27 -10.35 -0.78
CA LYS A 67 -2.91 -10.14 0.52
C LYS A 67 -2.49 -8.80 1.10
N VAL A 68 -3.40 -8.12 1.78
CA VAL A 68 -3.10 -6.88 2.49
C VAL A 68 -1.95 -7.07 3.49
N GLU A 69 -1.86 -8.24 4.12
CA GLU A 69 -0.77 -8.58 5.05
C GLU A 69 0.60 -8.65 4.35
N GLU A 70 0.67 -9.25 3.17
CA GLU A 70 1.90 -9.32 2.37
C GLU A 70 2.33 -7.93 1.88
N PHE A 71 1.35 -7.13 1.49
CA PHE A 71 1.57 -5.75 1.06
C PHE A 71 2.08 -4.87 2.18
N VAL A 72 1.41 -4.90 3.34
CA VAL A 72 1.86 -4.20 4.55
C VAL A 72 3.23 -4.74 4.96
N GLY A 73 3.45 -6.06 4.90
CA GLY A 73 4.75 -6.68 5.15
C GLY A 73 5.86 -6.13 4.27
N GLY A 74 5.59 -5.83 2.99
CA GLY A 74 6.55 -5.18 2.09
C GLY A 74 6.88 -3.72 2.41
N MET A 75 6.08 -3.07 3.26
CA MET A 75 6.29 -1.69 3.71
C MET A 75 7.11 -1.58 5.03
N PHE A 76 7.45 -2.71 5.66
CA PHE A 76 8.18 -2.79 6.93
C PHE A 76 9.44 -3.65 6.81
#